data_AF-A0A966SCI8-F1
#
_entry.id   AF-A0A966SCI8-F1
#
_cell.length_a   1.000
_cell.length_b   1.000
_cell.length_c   1.000
_cell.angle_alpha   90.00
_cell.angle_beta   90.00
_cell.angle_gamma   90.00
#
_symmetry.space_group_name_H-M   'P 1'
#
loop_
_entity.id
_entity.type
_entity.pdbx_description
1 polymer ?
#
loop_
_entity_poly.entity_id
_entity_poly.type
_entity_poly.pdbx_seq_one_letter_code
_entity_poly.pdbx_strand_id
1 'polypeptide(L)'
;ELDRVFILWALAFMLHYGYLGAQYTIGQGVVPQRSRASAIAILLFIIALVGNGVGPQIVGVLSDSFMTLGLEQRGLAGVLDVAACNPKVTSALPAAQQAACSAIYAEGLRNSMMVTALLLLVAATCFWMSSRHLDRDMLVR
;
A
#
# COMPACT_ATOMS: atom_id res chain seq x y z
N GLU A 1 15.59 -8.19 19.02
CA GLU A 1 14.26 -7.75 18.53
C GLU A 1 14.38 -6.86 17.29
N LEU A 2 14.92 -5.65 17.42
CA LEU A 2 14.96 -4.65 16.33
C LEU A 2 15.75 -5.08 15.09
N ASP A 3 16.90 -5.75 15.25
CA ASP A 3 17.70 -6.25 14.12
C ASP A 3 16.92 -7.22 13.23
N ARG A 4 16.11 -8.09 13.83
CA ARG A 4 15.28 -9.05 13.08
C ARG A 4 14.19 -8.31 12.28
N VAL A 5 13.61 -7.28 12.87
CA VAL A 5 12.61 -6.43 12.18
C VAL A 5 13.25 -5.75 10.98
N PHE A 6 14.45 -5.18 11.12
CA PHE A 6 15.16 -4.57 10.01
C PHE A 6 15.47 -5.55 8.88
N ILE A 7 15.95 -6.76 9.21
CA ILE A 7 16.24 -7.78 8.20
C ILE A 7 14.97 -8.20 7.45
N LEU A 8 13.88 -8.46 8.17
CA LEU A 8 12.61 -8.83 7.55
C LEU A 8 12.06 -7.70 6.67
N TRP A 9 12.20 -6.45 7.11
CA TRP A 9 11.74 -5.29 6.36
C TRP A 9 12.57 -5.06 5.09
N ALA A 10 13.89 -5.21 5.18
CA ALA A 10 14.78 -5.15 4.02
C ALA A 10 14.46 -6.25 2.99
N LEU A 11 14.22 -7.48 3.45
CA LEU A 11 13.81 -8.58 2.59
C LEU A 11 12.45 -8.30 1.92
N ALA A 12 11.47 -7.82 2.70
CA ALA A 12 10.15 -7.48 2.17
C ALA A 12 10.23 -6.39 1.10
N PHE A 13 11.04 -5.34 1.34
CA PHE A 13 11.28 -4.28 0.38
C PHE A 13 11.92 -4.83 -0.90
N MET A 14 12.97 -5.65 -0.77
CA MET A 14 13.66 -6.24 -1.92
C MET A 14 12.72 -7.13 -2.76
N LEU A 15 11.89 -7.96 -2.13
CA LEU A 15 10.92 -8.80 -2.82
C LEU A 15 9.84 -7.98 -3.53
N HIS A 16 9.30 -6.95 -2.85
CA HIS A 16 8.28 -6.07 -3.42
C HIS A 16 8.78 -5.33 -4.66
N TYR A 17 9.93 -4.64 -4.55
CA TYR A 17 10.47 -3.87 -5.66
C TYR A 17 11.13 -4.75 -6.72
N GLY A 18 11.68 -5.90 -6.34
CA GLY A 18 12.17 -6.92 -7.27
C GLY A 18 11.06 -7.45 -8.17
N TYR A 19 9.87 -7.70 -7.59
CA TYR A 19 8.67 -8.08 -8.33
C TYR A 19 8.22 -7.00 -9.34
N LEU A 20 8.30 -5.72 -8.98
CA LEU A 20 8.05 -4.62 -9.92
C LEU A 20 9.08 -4.59 -11.05
N GLY A 21 10.38 -4.72 -10.73
CA GLY A 21 11.45 -4.77 -11.72
C GLY A 21 11.28 -5.91 -12.73
N ALA A 22 10.95 -7.11 -12.24
CA ALA A 22 10.70 -8.27 -13.10
C ALA A 22 9.54 -8.02 -14.09
N GLN A 23 8.44 -7.42 -13.65
CA GLN A 23 7.30 -7.10 -14.53
C GLN A 23 7.68 -6.11 -15.63
N TYR A 24 8.50 -5.09 -15.33
CA TYR A 24 8.97 -4.16 -16.36
C TYR A 24 9.80 -4.88 -17.43
N THR A 25 10.73 -5.74 -17.02
CA THR A 25 11.57 -6.50 -17.96
C THR A 25 10.74 -7.49 -18.79
N ILE A 26 9.81 -8.23 -18.15
CA ILE A 26 8.91 -9.15 -18.83
C ILE A 26 8.02 -8.41 -19.85
N GLY A 27 7.48 -7.25 -19.47
CA GLY A 27 6.66 -6.41 -20.35
C GLY A 27 7.39 -5.94 -21.61
N GLN A 28 8.70 -5.72 -21.53
CA GLN A 28 9.52 -5.39 -22.72
C GLN A 28 9.74 -6.62 -23.63
N GLY A 29 9.76 -7.83 -23.06
CA GLY A 29 10.00 -9.09 -23.79
C GLY A 29 8.81 -9.55 -24.66
N VAL A 30 7.60 -9.14 -24.31
CA VAL A 30 6.35 -9.53 -25.01
C VAL A 30 5.93 -8.58 -26.12
N VAL A 31 6.67 -7.48 -26.34
CA VAL A 31 6.35 -6.48 -27.38
C VAL A 31 7.51 -6.29 -28.40
N PRO A 32 7.20 -6.00 -29.68
CA PRO A 32 8.22 -5.75 -30.70
C PRO A 32 9.12 -4.56 -30.34
N GLN A 33 10.40 -4.61 -30.73
CA GLN A 33 11.40 -3.58 -30.40
C GLN A 33 10.93 -2.15 -30.73
N ARG A 34 10.29 -1.96 -31.89
CA ARG A 34 9.78 -0.64 -32.36
C ARG A 34 8.69 -0.03 -31.48
N SER A 35 7.98 -0.84 -30.69
CA SER A 35 6.84 -0.40 -29.86
C SER A 35 7.11 -0.54 -28.36
N ARG A 36 8.33 -0.92 -27.94
CA ARG A 36 8.70 -1.05 -26.52
C ARG A 36 8.53 0.25 -25.75
N ALA A 37 8.97 1.36 -26.33
CA ALA A 37 8.92 2.66 -25.66
C ALA A 37 7.48 3.08 -25.33
N SER A 38 6.56 2.98 -26.30
CA SER A 38 5.14 3.32 -26.09
C SER A 38 4.45 2.34 -25.15
N ALA A 39 4.75 1.04 -25.25
CA ALA A 39 4.20 0.03 -24.34
C ALA A 39 4.59 0.28 -22.88
N ILE A 40 5.87 0.58 -22.63
CA ILE A 40 6.36 0.92 -21.28
C ILE A 40 5.82 2.26 -20.79
N ALA A 41 5.68 3.26 -21.66
CA ALA A 41 5.06 4.53 -21.29
C ALA A 41 3.60 4.33 -20.83
N ILE A 42 2.81 3.52 -21.56
CA ILE A 42 1.42 3.20 -21.19
C ILE A 42 1.39 2.41 -19.87
N LEU A 43 2.27 1.42 -19.71
CA LEU A 43 2.36 0.63 -18.48
C LEU A 43 2.67 1.53 -17.28
N LEU A 44 3.69 2.37 -17.38
CA LEU A 44 4.08 3.32 -16.33
C LEU A 44 2.97 4.33 -16.03
N PHE A 45 2.28 4.81 -17.07
CA PHE A 45 1.14 5.72 -16.90
C PHE A 45 0.01 5.05 -16.10
N ILE A 46 -0.34 3.81 -16.41
CA ILE A 46 -1.37 3.06 -15.66
C ILE A 46 -0.93 2.83 -14.21
N ILE A 47 0.31 2.38 -14.00
CA ILE A 47 0.86 2.15 -12.64
C ILE A 47 0.87 3.45 -11.84
N ALA A 48 1.27 4.57 -12.46
CA ALA A 48 1.30 5.85 -11.80
C ALA A 48 -0.12 6.33 -11.43
N LEU A 49 -1.06 6.21 -12.36
CA LEU A 49 -2.45 6.66 -12.16
C LEU A 49 -3.17 5.81 -11.10
N VAL A 50 -3.11 4.48 -11.20
CA VAL A 50 -3.79 3.59 -10.26
C VAL A 50 -3.05 3.54 -8.93
N GLY A 51 -1.72 3.36 -8.97
CA GLY A 51 -0.90 3.25 -7.77
C GLY A 51 -0.92 4.52 -6.93
N ASN A 52 -0.60 5.68 -7.51
CA ASN A 52 -0.58 6.94 -6.76
C ASN A 52 -1.97 7.55 -6.59
N GLY A 53 -2.91 7.30 -7.52
CA GLY A 53 -4.27 7.83 -7.41
C GLY A 53 -5.12 7.08 -6.39
N VAL A 54 -5.17 5.76 -6.50
CA VAL A 54 -6.07 4.92 -5.68
C VAL A 54 -5.39 4.43 -4.40
N GLY A 55 -4.09 4.13 -4.44
CA GLY A 55 -3.36 3.55 -3.30
C GLY A 55 -3.47 4.36 -2.01
N PRO A 56 -3.08 5.66 -1.99
CA PRO A 56 -3.19 6.50 -0.80
C PRO A 56 -4.62 6.69 -0.30
N GLN A 57 -5.60 6.72 -1.21
CA GLN A 57 -7.01 6.87 -0.85
C GLN A 57 -7.54 5.64 -0.11
N ILE A 58 -7.20 4.44 -0.59
CA ILE A 58 -7.56 3.18 0.10
C ILE A 58 -6.97 3.17 1.52
N VAL A 59 -5.69 3.50 1.64
CA VAL A 59 -4.99 3.55 2.94
C VAL A 59 -5.66 4.55 3.89
N GLY A 60 -5.96 5.76 3.41
CA GLY A 60 -6.58 6.82 4.20
C GLY A 60 -7.95 6.42 4.73
N VAL A 61 -8.84 5.94 3.85
CA VAL A 61 -10.19 5.50 4.23
C VAL A 61 -10.15 4.34 5.22
N LEU A 62 -9.25 3.36 5.01
CA LEU A 62 -9.05 2.26 5.96
C LEU A 62 -8.53 2.77 7.30
N SER A 63 -7.58 3.70 7.30
CA SER A 63 -7.02 4.28 8.53
C SER A 63 -8.10 4.99 9.34
N ASP A 64 -8.90 5.83 8.70
CA ASP A 64 -9.99 6.54 9.37
C ASP A 64 -11.03 5.57 9.92
N SER A 65 -11.37 4.51 9.17
CA SER A 65 -12.29 3.46 9.62
C SER A 65 -11.76 2.71 10.86
N PHE A 66 -10.47 2.36 10.89
CA PHE A 66 -9.85 1.72 12.05
C PHE A 66 -9.72 2.66 13.24
N MET A 67 -9.54 3.96 13.01
CA MET A 67 -9.57 4.96 14.07
C MET A 67 -10.95 5.10 14.69
N THR A 68 -12.02 5.12 13.88
CA THR A 68 -13.42 5.11 14.39
C THR A 68 -13.68 3.90 15.27
N LEU A 69 -13.31 2.70 14.79
CA LEU A 69 -13.38 1.47 15.58
C LEU A 69 -12.58 1.57 16.90
N GLY A 70 -11.38 2.17 16.83
CA GLY A 70 -10.53 2.40 18.00
C GLY A 70 -11.11 3.37 19.02
N LEU A 71 -11.87 4.39 18.57
CA LEU A 71 -12.61 5.33 19.41
C LEU A 71 -13.83 4.66 20.06
N GLU A 72 -14.58 3.86 19.30
CA GLU A 72 -15.74 3.10 19.81
C GLU A 72 -15.34 2.12 20.90
N GLN A 73 -14.29 1.33 20.68
CA GLN A 73 -13.77 0.37 21.66
C GLN A 73 -13.33 1.01 22.98
N ARG A 74 -12.96 2.29 22.95
CA ARG A 74 -12.55 3.07 24.13
C ARG A 74 -13.66 3.94 24.70
N GLY A 75 -14.88 3.87 24.14
CA GLY A 75 -16.04 4.66 24.57
C GLY A 75 -15.93 6.15 24.24
N LEU A 76 -15.11 6.54 23.27
CA LEU A 76 -14.79 7.93 22.92
C LEU A 76 -15.54 8.44 21.67
N ALA A 77 -16.26 7.57 20.95
CA ALA A 77 -16.88 7.88 19.66
C ALA A 77 -17.93 9.02 19.68
N GLY A 78 -18.48 9.37 20.86
CA GLY A 78 -19.40 10.51 21.02
C GLY A 78 -18.74 11.78 21.55
N VAL A 79 -17.44 11.75 21.86
CA VAL A 79 -16.69 12.85 22.49
C VAL A 79 -15.59 13.37 21.57
N LEU A 80 -14.96 12.48 20.80
CA LEU A 80 -13.93 12.81 19.83
C LEU A 80 -14.28 12.21 18.47
N ASP A 81 -14.08 13.03 17.43
CA ASP A 81 -14.11 12.58 16.04
C ASP A 81 -12.68 12.28 15.54
N VAL A 82 -12.57 11.47 14.49
CA VAL A 82 -11.30 11.09 13.85
C VAL A 82 -10.49 12.34 13.47
N ALA A 83 -11.16 13.39 12.98
CA ALA A 83 -10.54 14.66 12.65
C ALA A 83 -9.88 15.36 13.85
N ALA A 84 -10.41 15.20 15.07
CA ALA A 84 -9.85 15.78 16.29
C ALA A 84 -8.56 15.06 16.74
N CYS A 85 -8.42 13.79 16.40
CA CYS A 85 -7.20 13.01 16.64
C CYS A 85 -6.14 13.18 15.55
N ASN A 86 -6.30 14.12 14.61
CA ASN A 86 -5.26 14.45 13.64
C ASN A 86 -4.08 15.19 14.32
N PRO A 87 -2.83 14.70 14.19
CA PRO A 87 -1.67 15.25 14.91
C PRO A 87 -1.42 16.75 14.67
N LYS A 88 -1.95 17.32 13.58
CA LYS A 88 -1.86 18.77 13.31
C LYS A 88 -2.71 19.63 14.25
N VAL A 89 -3.79 19.07 14.82
CA VAL A 89 -4.75 19.80 15.65
C VAL A 89 -4.86 19.24 17.07
N THR A 90 -4.31 18.04 17.32
CA THR A 90 -4.38 17.37 18.63
C THR A 90 -3.77 18.19 19.78
N SER A 91 -2.85 19.11 19.51
CA SER A 91 -2.25 19.99 20.53
C SER A 91 -3.26 20.92 21.22
N ALA A 92 -4.43 21.16 20.61
CA ALA A 92 -5.49 21.97 21.19
C ALA A 92 -6.38 21.19 22.19
N LEU A 93 -6.27 19.85 22.24
CA LEU A 93 -7.07 19.01 23.14
C LEU A 93 -6.43 18.90 24.54
N PRO A 94 -7.22 18.61 25.59
CA PRO A 94 -6.72 18.24 26.91
C PRO A 94 -5.67 17.11 26.88
N ALA A 95 -4.65 17.19 27.74
CA ALA A 95 -3.52 16.25 27.77
C ALA A 95 -3.93 14.76 27.86
N ALA A 96 -5.02 14.46 28.59
CA ALA A 96 -5.54 13.10 28.69
C ALA A 96 -6.07 12.57 27.35
N GLN A 97 -6.70 13.42 26.53
CA GLN A 97 -7.24 13.07 25.22
C GLN A 97 -6.12 13.00 24.16
N GLN A 98 -5.07 13.82 24.29
CA GLN A 98 -3.90 13.77 23.42
C GLN A 98 -3.22 12.38 23.45
N ALA A 99 -3.05 11.82 24.65
CA ALA A 99 -2.46 10.49 24.83
C ALA A 99 -3.33 9.37 24.24
N ALA A 100 -4.66 9.49 24.34
CA ALA A 100 -5.58 8.55 23.71
C ALA A 100 -5.54 8.64 22.18
N CYS A 101 -5.54 9.86 21.62
CA CYS A 101 -5.49 10.08 20.18
C CYS A 101 -4.20 9.55 19.54
N SER A 102 -3.03 9.74 20.18
CA SER A 102 -1.77 9.25 19.60
C SER A 102 -1.73 7.73 19.50
N ALA A 103 -2.29 7.02 20.49
CA ALA A 103 -2.41 5.57 20.46
C ALA A 103 -3.40 5.10 19.39
N ILE A 104 -4.59 5.71 19.29
CA ILE A 104 -5.62 5.35 18.30
C ILE A 104 -5.13 5.62 16.88
N TYR A 105 -4.47 6.76 16.66
CA TYR A 105 -3.92 7.12 15.35
C TYR A 105 -2.85 6.12 14.89
N ALA A 106 -1.91 5.76 15.77
CA ALA A 106 -0.87 4.79 15.46
C ALA A 106 -1.45 3.40 15.15
N GLU A 107 -2.43 2.95 15.95
CA GLU A 107 -3.11 1.67 15.75
C GLU A 107 -3.91 1.63 14.43
N GLY A 108 -4.67 2.69 14.14
CA GLY A 108 -5.47 2.79 12.93
C GLY A 108 -4.62 2.74 11.67
N LEU A 109 -3.52 3.51 11.65
CA LEU A 109 -2.59 3.51 10.52
C LEU A 109 -1.86 2.17 10.38
N ARG A 110 -1.43 1.56 11.50
CA ARG A 110 -0.79 0.24 11.49
C ARG A 110 -1.70 -0.83 10.89
N ASN A 111 -2.96 -0.88 11.33
CA ASN A 111 -3.92 -1.87 10.85
C ASN A 111 -4.28 -1.63 9.38
N SER A 112 -4.37 -0.38 8.94
CA SER A 112 -4.51 -0.03 7.53
C SER A 112 -3.34 -0.53 6.67
N MET A 113 -2.09 -0.34 7.12
CA MET A 113 -0.90 -0.85 6.44
C MET A 113 -0.89 -2.39 6.35
N MET A 114 -1.31 -3.08 7.42
CA MET A 114 -1.39 -4.55 7.42
C MET A 114 -2.44 -5.06 6.43
N VAL A 115 -3.62 -4.45 6.39
CA VAL A 115 -4.69 -4.87 5.47
C VAL A 115 -4.34 -4.55 4.02
N THR A 116 -3.76 -3.38 3.75
CA THR A 116 -3.36 -3.01 2.38
C THR A 116 -2.25 -3.91 1.83
N ALA A 117 -1.39 -4.46 2.68
CA ALA A 117 -0.42 -5.48 2.26
C ALA A 117 -1.08 -6.75 1.67
N LEU A 118 -2.32 -7.08 2.05
CA LEU A 118 -3.07 -8.22 1.48
C LEU A 118 -3.39 -8.04 -0.01
N LEU A 119 -3.37 -6.79 -0.52
CA LEU A 119 -3.50 -6.53 -1.96
C LEU A 119 -2.35 -7.15 -2.77
N LEU A 120 -1.20 -7.43 -2.14
CA LEU A 120 -0.10 -8.15 -2.78
C LEU A 120 -0.47 -9.59 -3.12
N LEU A 121 -1.44 -10.20 -2.42
CA LEU A 121 -1.96 -11.52 -2.80
C LEU A 121 -2.70 -11.43 -4.13
N VAL A 122 -3.48 -10.37 -4.34
CA VAL A 122 -4.16 -10.11 -5.62
C VAL A 122 -3.13 -9.84 -6.73
N ALA A 123 -2.07 -9.08 -6.43
CA ALA A 123 -0.98 -8.88 -7.38
C ALA A 123 -0.29 -10.21 -7.75
N ALA A 124 -0.04 -11.07 -6.76
CA ALA A 124 0.57 -12.38 -6.98
C ALA A 124 -0.32 -13.31 -7.82
N THR A 125 -1.63 -13.32 -7.60
CA THR A 125 -2.55 -14.12 -8.44
C THR A 125 -2.60 -13.58 -9.87
N CYS A 126 -2.64 -12.26 -10.08
CA CYS A 126 -2.54 -11.64 -11.39
C CYS A 126 -1.24 -12.03 -12.11
N PHE A 127 -0.10 -11.96 -11.42
CA PHE A 127 1.17 -12.37 -11.99
C PHE A 127 1.19 -13.83 -12.40
N TRP A 128 0.68 -14.69 -11.52
CA TRP A 128 0.63 -16.12 -11.77
C TRP A 128 -0.25 -16.43 -12.99
N MET A 129 -1.40 -15.75 -13.12
CA MET A 129 -2.24 -15.86 -14.31
C MET A 129 -1.50 -15.41 -15.58
N SER A 130 -0.78 -14.29 -15.55
CA SER A 130 0.04 -13.83 -16.68
C SER A 130 1.18 -14.80 -17.02
N SER A 131 1.83 -15.39 -16.02
CA SER A 131 2.95 -16.30 -16.22
C SER A 131 2.57 -17.55 -17.02
N ARG A 132 1.31 -17.99 -16.94
CA ARG A 132 0.80 -19.15 -17.68
C ARG A 132 0.73 -18.94 -19.20
N HIS A 133 0.69 -17.70 -19.66
CA HIS A 133 0.61 -17.37 -21.08
C HIS A 133 1.93 -16.83 -21.65
N LEU A 134 2.93 -16.66 -20.78
CA LEU A 134 4.14 -15.92 -21.11
C LEU A 134 4.97 -16.56 -22.23
N ASP A 135 5.14 -17.88 -22.23
CA ASP A 135 5.91 -18.60 -23.27
C ASP A 135 5.34 -18.41 -24.67
N ARG A 136 4.02 -18.20 -24.77
CA ARG A 136 3.35 -17.95 -26.06
C ARG A 136 3.53 -16.52 -26.55
N ASP A 137 3.62 -15.58 -25.61
CA ASP A 137 3.57 -14.15 -25.88
C ASP A 137 4.98 -13.51 -25.95
N MET A 138 6.03 -14.22 -25.53
CA MET A 138 7.42 -13.75 -25.66
C MET A 138 7.86 -13.66 -27.13
N LEU A 139 8.34 -12.48 -27.53
CA LEU A 139 8.89 -12.22 -28.86
C LEU A 139 10.43 -12.21 -28.86
N VAL A 140 11.03 -12.13 -27.67
CA VAL A 140 12.48 -12.30 -27.48
C VAL A 140 12.71 -13.77 -27.21
N ARG A 141 13.37 -14.44 -28.15
CA ARG A 141 13.92 -15.78 -27.97
C ARG A 141 15.43 -15.71 -28.01
#